data_AF-A0A978TAH8-F1
#
_entry.id   AF-A0A978TAH8-F1
#
_cell.length_a   1.000
_cell.length_b   1.000
_cell.length_c   1.000
_cell.angle_alpha   90.00
_cell.angle_beta   90.00
_cell.angle_gamma   90.00
#
_symmetry.space_group_name_H-M   'P 1'
#
loop_
_entity.id
_entity.type
_entity.pdbx_description
1 polymer ?
#
loop_
_entity_poly.entity_id
_entity_poly.type
_entity_poly.pdbx_seq_one_letter_code
_entity_poly.pdbx_strand_id
1 'polypeptide(L)'
;MRVEACCQALLRHILPDLDPHRQGYCFDVGVGTFAFYCQLFAQLGFPTVAVEPMPNRQLRSLCQRHPIQLLELCLSDRVGRQTLHLGQFANLGNANFNSLAEDWFGASQRTRRVPTLDLKSLLEQIAPSQVTCFKLDIEGWESVVLGQFTHLPESLAASAGHV
;
A
#
# COMPACT_ATOMS: atom_id res chain seq x y z
N MET A 1 21.11 4.64 -2.89
CA MET A 1 20.47 4.01 -4.07
C MET A 1 19.29 4.89 -4.50
N ARG A 2 19.03 5.02 -5.82
CA ARG A 2 17.92 5.84 -6.37
C ARG A 2 16.70 4.99 -6.79
N VAL A 3 16.53 3.82 -6.18
CA VAL A 3 15.53 2.81 -6.60
C VAL A 3 14.14 3.43 -6.70
N GLU A 4 13.67 4.09 -5.64
CA GLU A 4 12.35 4.74 -5.64
C GLU A 4 12.16 5.75 -6.76
N ALA A 5 13.17 6.59 -7.02
CA ALA A 5 13.09 7.59 -8.08
C ALA A 5 13.02 6.92 -9.48
N CYS A 6 13.76 5.84 -9.68
CA CYS A 6 13.71 5.07 -10.92
C CYS A 6 12.34 4.38 -11.11
N CYS A 7 11.81 3.75 -10.07
CA CYS A 7 10.49 3.11 -10.10
C CYS A 7 9.38 4.13 -10.37
N GLN A 8 9.39 5.29 -9.70
CA GLN A 8 8.43 6.36 -9.98
C GLN A 8 8.56 6.92 -11.40
N ALA A 9 9.79 7.05 -11.92
CA ALA A 9 9.99 7.47 -13.31
C ALA A 9 9.42 6.44 -14.30
N LEU A 10 9.63 5.15 -14.04
CA LEU A 10 9.10 4.08 -14.86
C LEU A 10 7.57 4.05 -14.85
N LEU A 11 6.96 4.09 -13.66
CA LEU A 11 5.50 4.08 -13.50
C LEU A 11 4.84 5.31 -14.12
N ARG A 12 5.51 6.47 -14.12
CA ARG A 12 5.04 7.68 -14.81
C ARG A 12 4.81 7.46 -16.31
N HIS A 13 5.60 6.58 -16.92
CA HIS A 13 5.47 6.25 -18.34
C HIS A 13 4.53 5.07 -18.57
N ILE A 14 4.65 3.99 -17.78
CA ILE A 14 3.91 2.76 -18.03
C ILE A 14 2.41 2.90 -17.69
N LEU A 15 2.06 3.56 -16.58
CA LEU A 15 0.67 3.57 -16.12
C LEU A 15 -0.30 4.23 -17.11
N PRO A 16 0.01 5.40 -17.71
CA PRO A 16 -0.86 5.99 -18.73
C PRO A 16 -1.01 5.13 -20.00
N ASP A 17 -0.04 4.28 -20.32
CA ASP A 17 -0.12 3.38 -21.48
C ASP A 17 -0.97 2.14 -21.16
N LEU A 18 -0.89 1.63 -19.92
CA LEU A 18 -1.68 0.48 -19.45
C LEU A 18 -3.16 0.83 -19.23
N ASP A 19 -3.45 2.03 -18.74
CA ASP A 19 -4.81 2.53 -18.53
C ASP A 19 -4.91 3.99 -19.02
N PRO A 20 -5.11 4.20 -20.33
CA PRO A 20 -5.17 5.52 -20.95
C PRO A 20 -6.31 6.39 -20.43
N HIS A 21 -7.38 5.76 -19.93
CA HIS A 21 -8.55 6.44 -19.41
C HIS A 21 -8.45 6.76 -17.92
N ARG A 22 -7.43 6.24 -17.22
CA ARG A 22 -7.18 6.39 -15.78
C ARG A 22 -8.39 6.02 -14.94
N GLN A 23 -9.07 4.94 -15.31
CA GLN A 23 -10.29 4.50 -14.62
C GLN A 23 -10.01 3.52 -13.49
N GLY A 24 -8.94 2.74 -13.59
CA GLY A 24 -8.59 1.78 -12.57
C GLY A 24 -7.88 2.40 -11.38
N TYR A 25 -8.10 1.81 -10.21
CA TYR A 25 -7.54 2.27 -8.95
C TYR A 25 -6.04 1.93 -8.87
N CYS A 26 -5.28 2.87 -8.29
CA CYS A 26 -3.90 2.66 -7.92
C CYS A 26 -3.75 2.63 -6.39
N PHE A 27 -3.19 1.55 -5.86
CA PHE A 27 -2.95 1.35 -4.44
C PHE A 27 -1.47 1.52 -4.10
N ASP A 28 -1.17 2.29 -3.07
CA ASP A 28 0.14 2.41 -2.43
C ASP A 28 0.03 1.83 -1.01
N VAL A 29 0.45 0.58 -0.84
CA VAL A 29 0.36 -0.15 0.43
C VAL A 29 1.73 -0.20 1.10
N GLY A 30 1.77 0.20 2.38
CA GLY A 30 3.02 0.40 3.10
C GLY A 30 3.72 1.65 2.56
N VAL A 31 3.05 2.79 2.74
CA VAL A 31 3.52 4.07 2.19
C VAL A 31 4.77 4.57 2.93
N GLY A 32 4.86 4.29 4.23
CA GLY A 32 5.98 4.73 5.06
C GLY A 32 6.05 6.25 5.18
N THR A 33 7.26 6.78 5.06
CA THR A 33 7.55 8.20 5.38
C THR A 33 8.08 9.04 4.22
N PHE A 34 8.38 8.42 3.07
CA PHE A 34 8.96 9.08 1.91
C PHE A 34 8.51 8.37 0.61
N ALA A 35 8.98 8.88 -0.54
CA ALA A 35 8.73 8.28 -1.86
C ALA A 35 7.25 7.98 -2.14
N PHE A 36 6.34 8.86 -1.74
CA PHE A 36 4.89 8.68 -1.84
C PHE A 36 4.41 8.40 -3.28
N TYR A 37 4.24 7.12 -3.63
CA TYR A 37 3.76 6.70 -4.96
C TYR A 37 2.30 7.11 -5.15
N CYS A 38 1.52 7.14 -4.07
CA CYS A 38 0.17 7.70 -4.08
C CYS A 38 0.13 9.15 -4.61
N GLN A 39 1.17 9.95 -4.40
CA GLN A 39 1.26 11.28 -4.98
C GLN A 39 1.40 11.22 -6.51
N LEU A 40 2.28 10.36 -7.00
CA LEU A 40 2.48 10.15 -8.42
C LEU A 40 1.18 9.68 -9.09
N PHE A 41 0.52 8.68 -8.51
CA PHE A 41 -0.73 8.13 -9.05
C PHE A 41 -1.82 9.21 -9.15
N ALA A 42 -2.01 10.00 -8.10
CA ALA A 42 -2.97 11.10 -8.10
C ALA A 42 -2.62 12.21 -9.11
N GLN A 43 -1.34 12.53 -9.27
CA GLN A 43 -0.88 13.52 -10.27
C GLN A 43 -1.09 13.05 -11.71
N LEU A 44 -1.06 11.74 -11.95
CA LEU A 44 -1.37 11.13 -13.24
C LEU A 44 -2.87 11.01 -13.51
N GLY A 45 -3.72 11.33 -12.52
CA GLY A 45 -5.17 11.35 -12.65
C GLY A 45 -5.85 10.03 -12.30
N PHE A 46 -5.15 9.07 -11.68
CA PHE A 46 -5.76 7.81 -11.24
C PHE A 46 -6.52 7.97 -9.91
N PRO A 47 -7.68 7.30 -9.73
CA PRO A 47 -8.24 7.04 -8.41
C PRO A 47 -7.19 6.37 -7.54
N THR A 48 -6.89 6.95 -6.38
CA THR A 48 -5.72 6.56 -5.59
C THR A 48 -6.08 6.24 -4.14
N VAL A 49 -5.58 5.12 -3.65
CA VAL A 49 -5.71 4.69 -2.25
C VAL A 49 -4.32 4.54 -1.64
N ALA A 50 -4.10 5.16 -0.49
CA ALA A 50 -2.89 5.03 0.33
C ALA A 50 -3.23 4.22 1.59
N VAL A 51 -2.47 3.16 1.86
CA VAL A 51 -2.66 2.28 3.02
C VAL A 51 -1.42 2.33 3.89
N GLU A 52 -1.55 2.90 5.09
CA GLU A 52 -0.44 3.08 6.03
C GLU A 52 -0.99 3.08 7.47
N PRO A 53 -0.55 2.16 8.35
CA PRO A 53 -1.07 2.10 9.72
C PRO A 53 -0.68 3.29 10.60
N MET A 54 0.44 3.97 10.31
CA MET A 54 0.97 5.05 11.11
C MET A 54 1.42 6.24 10.26
N PRO A 55 0.48 6.90 9.53
CA PRO A 55 0.86 7.89 8.54
C PRO A 55 1.40 9.15 9.23
N ASN A 56 2.54 9.61 8.75
CA ASN A 56 3.18 10.82 9.24
C ASN A 56 2.40 12.08 8.79
N ARG A 57 2.76 13.24 9.33
CA ARG A 57 2.09 14.52 9.00
C ARG A 57 2.19 14.86 7.51
N GLN A 58 3.31 14.51 6.87
CA GLN A 58 3.54 14.81 5.46
C GLN A 58 2.60 14.01 4.56
N LEU A 59 2.44 12.71 4.80
CA LEU A 59 1.51 11.86 4.08
C LEU A 59 0.06 12.33 4.27
N ARG A 60 -0.34 12.63 5.52
CA ARG A 60 -1.69 13.18 5.78
C ARG A 60 -1.95 14.48 5.02
N SER A 61 -1.01 15.42 5.06
CA SER A 61 -1.12 16.68 4.32
C SER A 61 -1.15 16.47 2.80
N LEU A 62 -0.42 15.47 2.31
CA LEU A 62 -0.43 15.09 0.91
C LEU A 62 -1.80 14.54 0.49
N CYS A 63 -2.37 13.61 1.26
CA CYS A 63 -3.69 13.04 0.99
C CYS A 63 -4.83 14.05 1.15
N GLN A 64 -4.63 15.15 1.89
CA GLN A 64 -5.60 16.24 1.96
C GLN A 64 -5.53 17.19 0.75
N ARG A 65 -4.34 17.33 0.14
CA ARG A 65 -4.11 18.23 -1.02
C ARG A 65 -4.42 17.58 -2.36
N HIS A 66 -4.41 16.25 -2.42
CA HIS A 66 -4.72 15.46 -3.61
C HIS A 66 -5.94 14.58 -3.32
N PRO A 67 -6.72 14.15 -4.32
CA PRO A 67 -7.84 13.24 -4.14
C PRO A 67 -7.35 11.80 -3.85
N ILE A 68 -6.70 11.60 -2.71
CA ILE A 68 -6.15 10.32 -2.27
C ILE A 68 -6.91 9.86 -1.04
N GLN A 69 -7.51 8.68 -1.12
CA GLN A 69 -8.14 8.06 0.04
C GLN A 69 -7.07 7.45 0.94
N LEU A 70 -6.90 7.99 2.14
CA LEU A 70 -5.98 7.45 3.15
C LEU A 70 -6.71 6.45 4.06
N LEU A 71 -6.20 5.23 4.12
CA LEU A 71 -6.64 4.19 5.04
C LEU A 71 -5.57 3.93 6.12
N GLU A 72 -5.93 4.19 7.38
CA GLU A 72 -5.05 4.05 8.54
C GLU A 72 -5.09 2.65 9.14
N LEU A 73 -4.62 1.67 8.38
CA LEU A 73 -4.66 0.26 8.72
C LEU A 73 -3.46 -0.50 8.13
N CYS A 74 -3.23 -1.71 8.64
CA CYS A 74 -2.33 -2.67 8.00
C CYS A 74 -3.11 -3.59 7.05
N LEU A 75 -2.57 -3.82 5.87
CA LEU A 75 -2.98 -4.95 5.04
C LEU A 75 -2.35 -6.23 5.62
N SER A 76 -3.17 -7.24 5.88
CA SER A 76 -2.79 -8.44 6.64
C SER A 76 -3.53 -9.68 6.13
N ASP A 77 -3.52 -10.77 6.89
CA ASP A 77 -4.23 -12.03 6.66
C ASP A 77 -5.66 -12.06 7.22
N ARG A 78 -6.06 -11.03 7.99
CA ARG A 78 -7.35 -11.01 8.66
C ARG A 78 -7.88 -9.61 8.93
N VAL A 79 -9.20 -9.50 8.98
CA VAL A 79 -9.92 -8.32 9.49
C VAL A 79 -9.83 -8.23 11.01
N GLY A 80 -9.63 -7.02 11.54
CA GLY A 80 -9.77 -6.73 12.96
C GLY A 80 -8.64 -5.85 13.49
N ARG A 81 -7.91 -6.35 14.48
CA ARG A 81 -6.73 -5.67 15.04
C ARG A 81 -5.58 -6.66 15.21
N GLN A 82 -4.38 -6.26 14.82
CA GLN A 82 -3.15 -7.00 15.09
C GLN A 82 -2.12 -6.13 15.81
N THR A 83 -1.10 -6.81 16.32
CA THR A 83 0.04 -6.17 16.97
C THR A 83 1.02 -5.79 15.88
N LEU A 84 1.28 -4.48 15.75
CA LEU A 84 2.33 -3.94 14.91
C LEU A 84 3.57 -3.74 15.78
N HIS A 85 4.67 -4.37 15.39
CA HIS A 85 5.99 -4.16 15.99
C HIS A 85 6.59 -2.91 15.37
N LEU A 86 6.95 -1.95 16.23
CA LEU A 86 7.49 -0.69 15.76
C LEU A 86 8.93 -0.88 15.30
N GLY A 87 9.25 -0.32 14.14
CA GLY A 87 10.53 -0.48 13.50
C GLY A 87 11.67 0.22 14.23
N GLN A 88 12.85 -0.39 14.18
CA GLN A 88 14.10 0.14 14.66
C GLN A 88 15.26 -0.23 13.74
N PHE A 89 16.25 0.65 13.66
CA PHE A 89 17.53 0.38 13.00
C PHE A 89 18.65 1.04 13.78
N ALA A 90 19.73 0.30 14.06
CA ALA A 90 20.82 0.76 14.91
C ALA A 90 20.33 1.36 16.26
N ASN A 91 19.33 0.72 16.89
CA ASN A 91 18.68 1.16 18.13
C ASN A 91 17.91 2.51 18.05
N LEU A 92 17.69 3.03 16.85
CA LEU A 92 16.88 4.22 16.60
C LEU A 92 15.55 3.82 15.97
N GLY A 93 14.45 4.44 16.44
CA GLY A 93 13.12 4.19 15.89
C GLY A 93 13.04 4.59 14.41
N ASN A 94 12.48 3.71 13.59
CA ASN A 94 12.30 3.93 12.16
C ASN A 94 10.94 3.38 11.73
N ALA A 95 10.00 4.28 11.43
CA ALA A 95 8.64 3.90 11.06
C ALA A 95 8.57 3.13 9.73
N ASN A 96 9.58 3.24 8.87
CA ASN A 96 9.64 2.45 7.64
C ASN A 96 9.96 0.98 7.91
N PHE A 97 10.34 0.58 9.14
CA PHE A 97 10.59 -0.81 9.51
C PHE A 97 9.47 -1.41 10.39
N ASN A 98 8.31 -0.76 10.45
CA ASN A 98 7.16 -1.31 11.18
C ASN A 98 6.69 -2.59 10.50
N SER A 99 6.44 -3.64 11.27
CA SER A 99 6.02 -4.94 10.73
C SER A 99 4.99 -5.64 11.61
N LEU A 100 4.15 -6.48 11.00
CA LEU A 100 3.32 -7.44 11.72
C LEU A 100 4.11 -8.70 12.12
N ALA A 101 5.29 -8.93 11.53
CA ALA A 101 6.21 -9.98 11.91
C ALA A 101 7.03 -9.55 13.14
N GLU A 102 6.93 -10.32 14.22
CA GLU A 102 7.75 -10.13 15.42
C GLU A 102 9.24 -10.43 15.16
N ASP A 103 9.52 -11.35 14.25
CA ASP A 103 10.86 -11.83 13.89
C ASP A 103 11.49 -11.07 12.71
N TRP A 104 10.82 -10.03 12.19
CA TRP A 104 11.42 -9.15 11.19
C TRP A 104 12.67 -8.47 11.74
N PHE A 105 13.74 -8.37 10.94
CA PHE A 105 15.03 -7.86 11.42
C PHE A 105 14.95 -6.44 12.01
N GLY A 106 14.02 -5.64 11.50
CA GLY A 106 13.77 -4.27 11.96
C GLY A 106 12.76 -4.16 13.08
N ALA A 107 12.12 -5.26 13.52
CA ALA A 107 11.13 -5.22 14.58
C ALA A 107 11.76 -4.87 15.95
N SER A 108 10.98 -4.18 16.78
CA SER A 108 11.34 -3.92 18.18
C SER A 108 10.30 -4.48 19.14
N GLN A 109 10.64 -4.48 20.42
CA GLN A 109 9.72 -4.83 21.51
C GLN A 109 8.64 -3.77 21.75
N ARG A 110 8.76 -2.58 21.15
CA ARG A 110 7.71 -1.57 21.21
C ARG A 110 6.63 -1.94 20.21
N THR A 111 5.39 -2.00 20.67
CA THR A 111 4.27 -2.43 19.85
C THR A 111 3.11 -1.45 19.89
N ARG A 112 2.21 -1.58 18.91
CA ARG A 112 0.93 -0.88 18.88
C ARG A 112 -0.13 -1.79 18.31
N ARG A 113 -1.34 -1.74 18.87
CA ARG A 113 -2.51 -2.40 18.26
C ARG A 113 -3.07 -1.52 17.14
N VAL A 114 -3.06 -2.01 15.91
CA VAL A 114 -3.56 -1.29 14.72
C VAL A 114 -4.72 -2.03 14.06
N PRO A 115 -5.64 -1.32 13.38
CA PRO A 115 -6.66 -1.97 12.56
C PRO A 115 -6.03 -2.76 11.42
N THR A 116 -6.67 -3.85 11.02
CA THR A 116 -6.24 -4.69 9.89
C THR A 116 -7.41 -5.04 8.99
N LEU A 117 -7.11 -5.20 7.70
CA LEU A 117 -7.96 -5.85 6.72
C LEU A 117 -7.14 -6.92 6.00
N ASP A 118 -7.82 -7.96 5.53
CA ASP A 118 -7.30 -8.80 4.46
C ASP A 118 -7.51 -8.14 3.08
N LEU A 119 -6.86 -8.66 2.04
CA LEU A 119 -6.90 -8.12 0.69
C LEU A 119 -8.32 -8.10 0.13
N LYS A 120 -9.08 -9.17 0.35
CA LYS A 120 -10.47 -9.26 -0.12
C LYS A 120 -11.31 -8.15 0.50
N SER A 121 -11.25 -7.98 1.81
CA SER A 121 -12.03 -6.98 2.54
C SER A 121 -11.63 -5.55 2.16
N LEU A 122 -10.33 -5.30 1.90
CA LEU A 122 -9.87 -4.03 1.36
C LEU A 122 -10.52 -3.75 -0.01
N LEU A 123 -10.48 -4.71 -0.93
CA LEU A 123 -11.05 -4.55 -2.26
C LEU A 123 -12.58 -4.44 -2.23
N GLU A 124 -13.27 -5.17 -1.36
CA GLU A 124 -14.72 -5.03 -1.16
C GLU A 124 -15.08 -3.66 -0.58
N GLN A 125 -14.28 -3.12 0.35
CA GLN A 125 -14.51 -1.81 0.93
C GLN A 125 -14.32 -0.67 -0.08
N ILE A 126 -13.29 -0.77 -0.93
CA ILE A 126 -13.03 0.25 -1.96
C ILE A 126 -13.95 0.06 -3.16
N ALA A 127 -14.38 -1.18 -3.43
CA ALA A 127 -15.16 -1.59 -4.58
C ALA A 127 -14.62 -1.04 -5.91
N PRO A 128 -13.33 -1.22 -6.22
CA PRO A 128 -12.77 -0.72 -7.46
C PRO A 128 -13.37 -1.49 -8.65
N SER A 129 -13.77 -0.79 -9.70
CA SER A 129 -14.19 -1.42 -10.96
C SER A 129 -13.03 -2.11 -11.69
N GLN A 130 -11.80 -1.61 -11.47
CA GLN A 130 -10.56 -2.14 -12.00
C GLN A 130 -9.41 -1.71 -11.08
N VAL A 131 -8.36 -2.54 -11.01
CA VAL A 131 -7.08 -2.18 -10.37
C VAL A 131 -6.03 -2.02 -11.46
N THR A 132 -5.46 -0.82 -11.60
CA THR A 132 -4.40 -0.52 -12.57
C THR A 132 -3.02 -0.78 -11.97
N CYS A 133 -2.84 -0.44 -10.69
CA CYS A 133 -1.56 -0.65 -10.00
C CYS A 133 -1.80 -1.01 -8.54
N PHE A 134 -1.04 -1.99 -8.04
CA PHE A 134 -1.02 -2.35 -6.63
C PHE A 134 0.43 -2.42 -6.15
N LYS A 135 0.95 -1.29 -5.65
CA LYS A 135 2.30 -1.24 -5.07
C LYS A 135 2.23 -1.75 -3.64
N LEU A 136 3.12 -2.70 -3.33
CA LEU A 136 3.22 -3.36 -2.04
C LEU A 136 4.65 -3.25 -1.51
N ASP A 137 4.79 -2.72 -0.30
CA ASP A 137 6.06 -2.48 0.37
C ASP A 137 5.83 -2.55 1.88
N ILE A 138 5.68 -3.77 2.40
CA ILE A 138 5.25 -4.03 3.78
C ILE A 138 6.21 -5.00 4.44
N GLU A 139 7.18 -4.41 5.12
CA GLU A 139 8.32 -5.08 5.75
C GLU A 139 7.98 -6.44 6.37
N GLY A 140 8.44 -7.53 5.75
CA GLY A 140 8.33 -8.90 6.28
C GLY A 140 6.95 -9.55 6.16
N TRP A 141 5.99 -8.92 5.47
CA TRP A 141 4.61 -9.41 5.37
C TRP A 141 4.10 -9.48 3.92
N GLU A 142 4.94 -9.19 2.93
CA GLU A 142 4.56 -9.17 1.52
C GLU A 142 4.05 -10.54 1.06
N SER A 143 4.72 -11.63 1.44
CA SER A 143 4.34 -12.99 1.03
C SER A 143 2.95 -13.38 1.51
N VAL A 144 2.56 -12.95 2.71
CA VAL A 144 1.24 -13.19 3.30
C VAL A 144 0.15 -12.47 2.51
N VAL A 145 0.40 -11.24 2.07
CA VAL A 145 -0.55 -10.47 1.26
C VAL A 145 -0.57 -10.97 -0.18
N LEU A 146 0.60 -11.24 -0.78
CA LEU A 146 0.71 -11.76 -2.15
C LEU A 146 -0.02 -13.11 -2.30
N GLY A 147 0.07 -13.99 -1.30
CA GLY A 147 -0.65 -15.25 -1.29
C GLY A 147 -2.18 -15.11 -1.31
N GLN A 148 -2.73 -13.95 -0.98
CA GLN A 148 -4.19 -13.73 -1.04
C GLN A 148 -4.67 -13.42 -2.46
N PHE A 149 -3.81 -12.91 -3.35
CA PHE A 149 -4.18 -12.62 -4.74
C PHE A 149 -4.65 -13.88 -5.48
N THR A 150 -4.10 -15.06 -5.16
CA THR A 150 -4.51 -16.34 -5.76
C THR A 150 -5.87 -16.83 -5.31
N HIS A 151 -6.46 -16.20 -4.29
CA HIS A 151 -7.76 -16.55 -3.72
C HIS A 151 -8.81 -15.47 -3.92
N LEU A 152 -8.48 -14.42 -4.69
CA LEU A 152 -9.45 -13.40 -5.03
C LEU A 152 -10.54 -14.00 -5.95
N PRO A 153 -11.82 -13.72 -5.68
CA PRO A 153 -12.90 -14.02 -6.63
C PRO A 153 -12.58 -13.42 -8.00
N GLU A 154 -12.99 -14.06 -9.09
CA GLU A 154 -12.79 -13.54 -10.46
C GLU A 154 -13.36 -12.13 -10.65
N SER A 155 -14.41 -11.77 -9.91
CA SER A 155 -14.99 -10.42 -9.92
C SER A 155 -14.09 -9.34 -9.30
N LEU A 156 -13.08 -9.73 -8.52
CA LEU A 156 -12.12 -8.86 -7.84
C LEU A 156 -10.68 -9.05 -8.36
N ALA A 157 -10.39 -10.18 -9.02
CA ALA A 157 -9.18 -10.34 -9.81
C ALA A 157 -9.32 -9.44 -11.05
N ALA A 158 -8.30 -8.62 -11.32
CA ALA A 158 -8.30 -7.75 -12.49
C ALA A 158 -8.71 -8.57 -13.72
N SER A 159 -9.82 -8.21 -14.37
CA SER A 159 -10.20 -8.79 -15.64
C SER A 159 -9.09 -8.45 -16.62
N ALA A 160 -8.20 -9.40 -16.85
CA ALA A 160 -7.30 -9.36 -17.99
C ALA A 160 -8.23 -9.31 -19.20
N GLY A 161 -8.43 -8.11 -19.75
CA GLY A 161 -9.21 -7.91 -20.95
C GLY A 161 -8.71 -8.91 -21.98
N HIS A 162 -9.59 -9.79 -22.42
CA HIS A 162 -9.36 -10.59 -23.61
C HIS A 162 -9.08 -9.62 -24.76
N VAL A 163 -7.81 -9.56 -25.18
CA VAL A 163 -7.41 -9.09 -26.50
C VAL A 163 -7.26 -10.31 -27.38
#